data_AF-A0A8J8AF94-F1
#
_entry.id   AF-A0A8J8AF94-F1
#
_cell.length_a   1.000
_cell.length_b   1.000
_cell.length_c   1.000
_cell.angle_alpha   90.00
_cell.angle_beta   90.00
_cell.angle_gamma   90.00
#
_symmetry.space_group_name_H-M   'P 1'
#
loop_
_entity.id
_entity.type
_entity.pdbx_description
1 polymer ?
#
loop_
_entity_poly.entity_id
_entity_poly.type
_entity_poly.pdbx_seq_one_letter_code
_entity_poly.pdbx_strand_id
1 'polypeptide(L)' 'GKIEEDNEVGALLKTDVSKWKELRETIKELHPYTVPLIARIDVDKVNGEYAKWLEEVLGQ' A
#
# COMPACT_ATOMS: atom_id res chain seq x y z
N GLY A 1 -19.06 -6.93 23.00
CA GLY A 1 -18.51 -5.89 22.09
C GLY A 1 -18.73 -4.55 22.75
N LYS A 2 -17.69 -3.71 22.76
CA LYS A 2 -17.75 -2.31 23.16
C LYS A 2 -17.22 -1.49 21.99
N ILE A 3 -17.55 -0.21 21.97
CA ILE A 3 -16.92 0.73 21.05
C ILE A 3 -15.51 0.98 21.59
N GLU A 4 -14.51 0.82 20.73
CA GLU A 4 -13.11 1.07 21.02
C GLU A 4 -12.63 2.22 20.13
N GLU A 5 -11.80 3.10 20.67
CA GLU A 5 -11.18 4.22 19.96
C GLU A 5 -9.67 4.12 20.15
N ASP A 6 -8.90 4.31 19.08
CA ASP A 6 -7.44 4.28 19.12
C ASP A 6 -6.85 5.36 18.19
N ASN A 7 -5.62 5.79 18.48
CA ASN A 7 -4.89 6.75 17.67
C ASN A 7 -3.94 5.99 16.73
N GLU A 8 -4.29 5.94 15.45
CA GLU A 8 -3.52 5.24 14.44
C GLU A 8 -2.88 6.20 13.42
N VAL A 9 -1.84 5.71 12.74
CA VAL A 9 -1.24 6.40 11.60
C VAL A 9 -1.63 5.67 10.32
N GLY A 10 -2.50 6.28 9.52
CA GLY A 10 -2.84 5.78 8.18
C GLY A 10 -1.70 6.00 7.19
N ALA A 11 -1.39 4.98 6.39
CA ALA A 11 -0.36 5.05 5.34
C ALA A 11 -0.96 4.84 3.94
N LEU A 12 -0.59 5.70 3.00
CA LEU A 12 -0.90 5.55 1.58
C LEU A 12 0.37 5.21 0.80
N LEU A 13 0.47 3.95 0.41
CA LEU A 13 1.58 3.41 -0.37
C LEU A 13 1.22 3.40 -1.86
N LYS A 14 2.19 3.74 -2.72
CA LYS A 14 2.03 3.76 -4.18
C LYS A 14 2.99 2.73 -4.76
N THR A 15 2.47 1.87 -5.60
CA THR A 15 3.23 0.80 -6.25
C THR A 15 2.53 0.41 -7.54
N ASP A 16 3.22 -0.35 -8.39
CA ASP A 16 2.59 -1.03 -9.51
C ASP A 16 1.81 -2.28 -9.06
N VAL A 17 0.80 -2.66 -9.86
CA VAL A 17 -0.07 -3.82 -9.65
C VAL A 17 0.72 -5.13 -9.60
N SER A 18 1.80 -5.26 -10.38
CA SER A 18 2.64 -6.47 -10.39
C SER A 18 3.29 -6.76 -9.03
N LYS A 19 3.53 -5.71 -8.23
CA LYS A 19 4.17 -5.80 -6.90
C LYS A 19 3.19 -6.01 -5.75
N TRP A 20 1.87 -5.97 -6.01
CA TRP A 20 0.84 -6.08 -4.98
C TRP A 20 1.02 -7.28 -4.05
N LYS A 21 1.27 -8.47 -4.62
CA LYS A 21 1.40 -9.71 -3.84
C LYS A 21 2.59 -9.63 -2.88
N GLU A 22 3.74 -9.18 -3.38
CA GLU A 22 4.96 -9.02 -2.61
C GLU A 22 4.76 -8.00 -1.48
N LEU A 23 4.27 -6.80 -1.81
CA LEU A 23 4.00 -5.75 -0.85
C LEU A 23 3.04 -6.19 0.27
N ARG A 24 1.94 -6.88 -0.08
CA ARG A 24 0.95 -7.34 0.90
C ARG A 24 1.56 -8.32 1.90
N GLU A 25 2.35 -9.29 1.44
CA GLU A 25 2.98 -10.25 2.35
C GLU A 25 4.03 -9.57 3.23
N THR A 26 4.86 -8.69 2.67
CA THR A 26 5.83 -7.92 3.47
C THR A 26 5.16 -7.07 4.55
N ILE A 27 4.06 -6.39 4.22
CA ILE A 27 3.30 -5.64 5.25
C ILE A 27 2.79 -6.60 6.32
N LYS A 28 2.17 -7.74 5.96
CA LYS A 28 1.68 -8.71 6.94
C LYS A 28 2.77 -9.26 7.86
N GLU A 29 3.97 -9.48 7.34
CA GLU A 29 5.11 -9.98 8.11
C GLU A 29 5.66 -8.93 9.09
N LEU A 30 5.63 -7.65 8.70
CA LEU A 30 6.22 -6.56 9.48
C LEU A 30 5.22 -5.80 10.37
N HIS A 31 3.92 -5.88 10.08
CA HIS A 31 2.93 -5.05 10.77
C HIS A 31 2.78 -5.47 12.24
N PRO A 32 2.69 -4.52 13.19
CA PRO A 32 2.53 -4.84 14.61
C PRO A 32 1.19 -5.51 14.98
N TYR A 33 0.24 -5.58 14.05
CA TYR A 33 -1.10 -6.11 14.32
C TYR A 33 -1.19 -7.54 13.83
N THR A 34 -1.93 -8.36 14.56
CA THR A 34 -2.23 -9.74 14.14
C THR A 34 -3.06 -9.77 12.86
N VAL A 35 -3.96 -8.80 12.66
CA VAL A 35 -4.83 -8.69 11.47
C VAL A 35 -4.85 -7.23 10.99
N PRO A 36 -3.86 -6.77 10.21
CA PRO A 36 -3.83 -5.41 9.70
C PRO A 36 -4.83 -5.19 8.56
N LEU A 37 -5.36 -3.97 8.45
CA LEU A 37 -6.12 -3.55 7.28
C LEU A 37 -5.15 -3.26 6.12
N ILE A 38 -5.20 -4.08 5.07
CA ILE A 38 -4.41 -3.87 3.85
C ILE A 38 -5.36 -3.91 2.66
N ALA A 39 -5.64 -2.75 2.07
CA ALA A 39 -6.56 -2.59 0.95
C ALA A 39 -5.85 -1.98 -0.27
N ARG A 40 -6.22 -2.44 -1.46
CA ARG A 40 -5.76 -1.88 -2.74
C ARG A 40 -6.85 -1.02 -3.35
N ILE A 41 -6.48 0.14 -3.87
CA ILE A 41 -7.35 0.99 -4.67
C ILE A 41 -6.70 1.13 -6.04
N ASP A 42 -7.43 0.75 -7.09
CA ASP A 42 -6.94 0.85 -8.46
C ASP A 42 -7.09 2.28 -8.97
N VAL A 43 -6.03 2.80 -9.57
CA VAL A 43 -5.97 4.14 -10.16
C VAL A 43 -5.91 3.99 -11.66
N ASP A 44 -6.92 4.52 -12.36
CA ASP A 44 -7.00 4.46 -13.82
C ASP A 44 -5.90 5.30 -14.48
N LYS A 45 -5.63 6.51 -13.96
CA LYS A 45 -4.67 7.46 -14.53
C LYS A 45 -3.97 8.29 -13.48
N VAL A 46 -2.70 8.59 -13.76
CA VAL A 46 -1.88 9.58 -13.07
C VAL A 46 -1.17 10.45 -14.13
N ASN A 47 -0.57 11.58 -13.73
CA ASN A 47 0.21 12.38 -14.66
C ASN A 47 1.45 11.61 -15.15
N GLY A 48 1.78 11.75 -16.44
CA GLY A 48 2.80 10.91 -17.09
C GLY A 48 4.20 11.03 -16.48
N GLU A 49 4.58 12.22 -16.01
CA GLU A 49 5.87 12.42 -15.33
C GLU A 49 5.98 11.58 -14.05
N TYR A 50 4.88 11.48 -13.28
CA TYR A 50 4.84 10.68 -12.07
C TYR A 50 4.81 9.18 -12.40
N ALA A 51 4.07 8.76 -13.43
CA ALA A 51 4.08 7.37 -13.89
C ALA A 51 5.49 6.92 -14.27
N LYS A 52 6.20 7.74 -15.07
CA LYS A 52 7.57 7.46 -15.49
C LYS A 52 8.53 7.37 -14.30
N TRP A 53 8.45 8.33 -13.37
CA TRP A 53 9.25 8.29 -12.15
C TRP A 53 8.94 7.03 -11.31
N LEU A 54 7.67 6.62 -11.23
CA LEU A 54 7.27 5.42 -10.50
C LEU A 54 7.84 4.14 -11.14
N GLU A 55 7.83 4.03 -12.47
CA GLU A 55 8.45 2.91 -13.19
C GLU A 55 9.95 2.84 -12.92
N GLU A 56 10.65 3.99 -13.00
CA GLU A 56 12.09 4.09 -12.74
C GLU A 56 12.47 3.63 -11.33
N VAL A 57 11.73 4.04 -10.29
CA VAL A 57 12.02 3.62 -8.90
C VAL A 57 11.66 2.16 -8.63
N LEU A 58 10.73 1.58 -9.40
CA LEU A 58 10.36 0.17 -9.31
C LEU A 58 11.26 -0.73 -10.16
N GLY A 59 12.16 -0.15 -10.96
CA GLY A 59 13.08 -0.88 -11.84
C GLY A 59 12.35 -1.55 -13.01
N GLN A 60 11.30 -0.91 -13.52
CA GLN A 60 10.50 -1.36 -14.66
C GLN A 60 10.98 -0.70 -15.97
#